data_AF-A0A177KEM0-F1
#
_entry.id   AF-A0A177KEM0-F1
#
_cell.length_a   1.000
_cell.length_b   1.000
_cell.length_c   1.000
_cell.angle_alpha   90.00
_cell.angle_beta   90.00
_cell.angle_gamma   90.00
#
_symmetry.space_group_name_H-M   'P 1'
#
loop_
_entity.id
_entity.type
_entity.pdbx_description
1 polymer ?
#
loop_
_entity_poly.entity_id
_entity_poly.type
_entity_poly.pdbx_seq_one_letter_code
_entity_poly.pdbx_strand_id
1 'polypeptide(L)'
;MSVIGLIAGILNALLLIYVLFLLARLVLEYIPMFNREWRPRGGWLVFAEVVFTVTDPPLKFFRRFIPPLRIGPIALDLAFPITMLCCFVLLSVTQVLSRV
;
A
#
# COMPACT_ATOMS: atom_id res chain seq x y z
N MET A 1 -2.86 -0.04 30.46
CA MET A 1 -2.65 0.47 29.10
C MET A 1 -2.71 1.99 29.18
N SER A 2 -1.59 2.66 28.97
CA SER A 2 -1.56 4.12 28.87
C SER A 2 -2.49 4.57 27.73
N VAL A 3 -3.12 5.75 27.82
CA VAL A 3 -3.97 6.29 26.72
C VAL A 3 -3.18 6.34 25.41
N ILE A 4 -1.89 6.67 25.51
CA ILE A 4 -0.93 6.70 24.41
C ILE A 4 -0.77 5.29 23.79
N GLY A 5 -0.60 4.26 24.62
CA GLY A 5 -0.48 2.88 24.16
C GLY A 5 -1.73 2.38 23.45
N LEU A 6 -2.92 2.79 23.89
CA LEU A 6 -4.19 2.45 23.24
C LEU A 6 -4.30 3.10 21.85
N ILE A 7 -3.96 4.38 21.73
CA ILE A 7 -3.96 5.11 20.46
C ILE A 7 -2.94 4.49 19.50
N ALA A 8 -1.72 4.20 19.98
CA ALA A 8 -0.67 3.57 19.19
C ALA A 8 -1.08 2.16 18.70
N GLY A 9 -1.79 1.39 19.54
CA GLY A 9 -2.32 0.08 19.17
C GLY A 9 -3.36 0.15 18.04
N ILE A 10 -4.28 1.10 18.10
CA ILE A 10 -5.29 1.32 17.04
C ILE A 10 -4.61 1.73 15.73
N LEU A 11 -3.68 2.70 15.79
CA LEU A 11 -2.89 3.12 14.64
C LEU A 11 -2.12 1.96 14.01
N ASN A 12 -1.50 1.12 14.85
CA ASN A 12 -0.77 -0.04 14.38
C ASN A 12 -1.69 -1.04 13.64
N ALA A 13 -2.89 -1.29 14.16
CA ALA A 13 -3.86 -2.16 13.51
C ALA A 13 -4.31 -1.60 12.15
N LEU A 14 -4.59 -0.29 12.08
CA LEU A 14 -4.94 0.39 10.83
C LEU A 14 -3.80 0.35 9.80
N LEU A 15 -2.56 0.59 10.22
CA LEU A 15 -1.38 0.47 9.36
C LEU A 15 -1.22 -0.95 8.82
N LEU A 16 -1.50 -1.97 9.63
CA LEU A 16 -1.41 -3.36 9.19
C LEU A 16 -2.48 -3.66 8.12
N ILE A 17 -3.71 -3.20 8.32
CA ILE A 17 -4.78 -3.29 7.32
C ILE A 17 -4.34 -2.57 6.03
N TYR A 18 -3.74 -1.39 6.14
CA TYR A 18 -3.26 -0.63 4.99
C TYR A 18 -2.14 -1.37 4.22
N VAL A 19 -1.23 -2.08 4.92
CA VAL A 19 -0.23 -2.94 4.27
C VAL A 19 -0.91 -4.09 3.50
N LEU A 20 -2.00 -4.67 4.02
CA LEU A 20 -2.78 -5.67 3.28
C LEU A 20 -3.40 -5.07 2.02
N PHE A 21 -3.86 -3.82 2.04
CA PHE A 21 -4.32 -3.12 0.85
C PHE A 21 -3.19 -2.93 -0.18
N LEU A 22 -1.97 -2.57 0.24
CA LEU A 22 -0.82 -2.49 -0.66
C LEU A 22 -0.48 -3.85 -1.28
N LEU A 23 -0.55 -4.94 -0.51
CA LEU A 23 -0.36 -6.29 -1.03
C LEU A 23 -1.46 -6.69 -2.02
N ALA A 24 -2.72 -6.38 -1.71
CA ALA A 24 -3.83 -6.62 -2.63
C ALA A 24 -3.64 -5.83 -3.94
N ARG A 25 -3.20 -4.56 -3.85
CA ARG A 25 -2.87 -3.72 -5.00
C ARG A 25 -1.79 -4.38 -5.85
N LEU A 26 -0.72 -4.85 -5.22
CA LEU A 26 0.37 -5.53 -5.90
C LEU A 26 -0.14 -6.74 -6.70
N VAL A 27 -0.96 -7.58 -6.07
CA VAL A 27 -1.60 -8.72 -6.76
C VAL A 27 -2.46 -8.24 -7.93
N LEU A 28 -3.32 -7.23 -7.73
CA LEU A 28 -4.17 -6.68 -8.78
C LEU A 28 -3.38 -6.13 -9.97
N GLU A 29 -2.21 -5.53 -9.73
CA GLU A 29 -1.30 -5.06 -10.77
C GLU A 29 -0.62 -6.22 -11.52
N TYR A 30 -0.38 -7.36 -10.85
CA TYR A 30 0.20 -8.55 -11.48
C TYR A 30 -0.80 -9.37 -12.30
N ILE A 31 -2.09 -9.38 -11.96
CA ILE A 31 -3.08 -10.21 -12.68
C ILE A 31 -3.06 -9.99 -14.22
N PRO A 32 -3.08 -8.74 -14.74
CA PRO A 32 -3.02 -8.49 -16.18
C PRO A 32 -1.72 -8.96 -16.85
N MET A 33 -0.62 -9.06 -16.08
CA MET A 33 0.66 -9.57 -16.59
C MET A 33 0.57 -11.06 -16.92
N PHE A 34 -0.20 -11.82 -16.13
CA PHE A 34 -0.44 -13.25 -16.36
C PHE A 34 -1.63 -13.53 -17.28
N ASN A 35 -2.68 -12.71 -17.24
CA ASN A 35 -3.83 -12.79 -18.14
C ASN A 35 -4.20 -11.41 -18.68
N ARG A 36 -3.73 -11.09 -19.89
CA ARG A 36 -3.95 -9.79 -20.54
C ARG A 36 -5.42 -9.46 -20.85
N GLU A 37 -6.28 -10.47 -20.93
CA GLU A 37 -7.71 -10.30 -21.17
C GLU A 37 -8.50 -10.04 -19.88
N TRP A 38 -7.85 -10.22 -18.72
CA TRP A 38 -8.50 -10.00 -17.43
C TRP A 38 -8.90 -8.54 -17.28
N ARG A 39 -10.20 -8.33 -17.07
CA ARG A 39 -10.79 -7.06 -16.69
C ARG A 39 -11.70 -7.31 -15.51
N PRO A 40 -11.57 -6.58 -14.39
CA PRO A 40 -12.43 -6.79 -13.24
C PRO A 40 -13.88 -6.47 -13.63
N ARG A 41 -14.82 -7.36 -13.26
CA ARG A 41 -16.26 -7.21 -13.53
C ARG A 41 -17.05 -7.49 -12.26
N GLY A 42 -18.21 -6.85 -12.11
CA GLY A 42 -19.10 -7.03 -10.96
C GLY A 42 -18.39 -6.72 -9.64
N GLY A 43 -18.50 -7.62 -8.65
CA GLY A 43 -17.91 -7.43 -7.32
C GLY A 43 -16.39 -7.23 -7.32
N TRP A 44 -15.66 -7.84 -8.27
CA TRP A 44 -14.21 -7.64 -8.39
C TRP A 44 -13.83 -6.23 -8.80
N LEU A 45 -14.69 -5.54 -9.56
CA LEU A 45 -14.46 -4.15 -9.94
C LEU A 45 -14.55 -3.23 -8.74
N VAL A 46 -15.55 -3.44 -7.88
CA VAL A 46 -15.68 -2.68 -6.63
C VAL A 46 -14.50 -2.92 -5.71
N PHE A 47 -14.08 -4.18 -5.53
CA PHE A 47 -12.91 -4.50 -4.73
C PHE A 47 -11.64 -3.82 -5.25
N ALA A 48 -11.37 -3.93 -6.55
CA ALA A 48 -10.21 -3.31 -7.16
C ALA A 48 -10.23 -1.78 -6.99
N GLU A 49 -11.38 -1.14 -7.25
CA GLU A 49 -11.56 0.30 -7.10
C GLU A 49 -11.27 0.77 -5.67
N VAL A 50 -11.78 0.04 -4.66
CA VAL A 50 -11.51 0.36 -3.25
C VAL A 50 -10.02 0.25 -2.95
N VAL A 51 -9.37 -0.83 -3.39
CA VAL A 51 -7.93 -1.03 -3.18
C VAL A 51 -7.12 0.10 -3.82
N PHE A 52 -7.41 0.44 -5.08
CA PHE A 52 -6.72 1.52 -5.77
C PHE A 52 -7.01 2.88 -5.14
N THR A 53 -8.25 3.16 -4.75
CA THR A 53 -8.64 4.42 -4.09
C THR A 53 -7.90 4.63 -2.76
N VAL A 54 -7.78 3.58 -1.94
CA VAL A 54 -7.09 3.66 -0.64
C VAL A 54 -5.59 3.80 -0.82
N THR A 55 -5.00 3.11 -1.80
CA THR A 55 -3.54 3.05 -1.97
C THR A 55 -2.97 4.13 -2.89
N ASP A 56 -3.76 4.71 -3.79
CA ASP A 56 -3.32 5.71 -4.77
C ASP A 56 -2.79 7.02 -4.16
N PRO A 57 -3.43 7.64 -3.16
CA PRO A 57 -3.01 8.94 -2.65
C PRO A 57 -1.54 8.97 -2.18
N PRO A 58 -1.05 8.03 -1.34
CA PRO A 58 0.35 8.01 -0.94
C PRO A 58 1.28 7.66 -2.09
N LEU A 59 0.91 6.73 -2.97
CA LEU A 59 1.73 6.43 -4.15
C LEU A 59 1.88 7.67 -5.04
N LYS A 60 0.80 8.40 -5.31
CA LYS A 60 0.83 9.66 -6.08
C LYS A 60 1.68 10.72 -5.40
N PHE A 61 1.61 10.81 -4.07
CA PHE A 61 2.47 11.69 -3.28
C PHE A 61 3.95 11.37 -3.52
N PHE A 62 4.36 10.10 -3.37
CA PHE A 62 5.75 9.72 -3.60
C PHE A 62 6.18 9.82 -5.06
N ARG A 63 5.32 9.45 -6.03
CA ARG A 63 5.59 9.61 -7.47
C ARG A 63 5.83 11.06 -7.88
N ARG A 64 5.31 12.04 -7.13
CA ARG A 64 5.59 13.46 -7.35
C ARG A 64 7.05 13.81 -7.06
N PHE A 65 7.66 13.16 -6.08
CA PHE A 65 9.05 13.41 -5.69
C PHE A 65 10.04 12.47 -6.37
N ILE A 66 9.64 11.22 -6.58
CA ILE A 66 10.47 10.14 -7.11
C ILE A 66 9.73 9.58 -8.32
N PRO A 67 9.96 10.15 -9.52
CA PRO A 67 9.31 9.67 -10.74
C PRO A 67 9.76 8.24 -11.05
N PRO A 68 8.92 7.44 -11.74
CA PRO A 68 9.26 6.06 -12.09
C PRO A 68 10.52 6.01 -12.94
N LEU A 69 11.46 5.15 -12.54
CA LEU A 69 12.71 4.97 -13.28
C LEU A 69 12.43 4.09 -14.49
N ARG A 70 12.69 4.63 -15.69
CA ARG A 70 12.59 3.89 -16.95
C ARG A 70 13.94 3.32 -17.31
N ILE A 71 14.06 2.00 -17.40
CA ILE A 71 15.26 1.30 -17.83
C ILE A 71 14.90 0.55 -19.13
N GLY A 72 15.22 1.17 -20.26
CA GLY A 72 14.85 0.66 -21.57
C GLY A 72 13.32 0.57 -21.75
N PRO A 73 12.76 -0.61 -22.08
CA PRO A 73 11.32 -0.78 -22.24
C PRO A 73 10.56 -0.98 -20.91
N ILE A 74 11.25 -1.15 -19.77
CA ILE A 74 10.64 -1.44 -18.47
C ILE A 74 10.61 -0.17 -17.61
N ALA A 75 9.46 0.12 -17.01
CA ALA A 75 9.33 1.16 -15.99
C ALA A 75 9.27 0.51 -14.60
N LEU A 76 10.19 0.89 -13.72
CA LEU A 76 10.19 0.50 -12.31
C LEU A 76 9.47 1.57 -11.49
N ASP A 77 8.36 1.20 -10.86
CA ASP A 77 7.66 2.08 -9.94
C ASP A 77 8.30 2.03 -8.55
N LEU A 78 9.20 2.98 -8.29
CA LEU A 78 9.85 3.11 -6.99
C LEU A 78 8.91 3.62 -5.90
N ALA A 79 7.78 4.25 -6.26
CA ALA A 79 6.88 4.81 -5.25
C ALA A 79 6.18 3.72 -4.45
N PHE A 80 5.85 2.58 -5.08
CA PHE A 80 5.27 1.44 -4.39
C PHE A 80 6.17 0.88 -3.26
N PRO A 81 7.41 0.42 -3.52
CA PRO A 81 8.28 -0.12 -2.48
C PRO A 81 8.65 0.93 -1.43
N ILE A 82 8.76 2.21 -1.79
CA ILE A 82 8.99 3.29 -0.83
C ILE A 82 7.79 3.47 0.10
N THR A 83 6.57 3.50 -0.45
CA THR A 83 5.34 3.58 0.36
C THR A 83 5.25 2.40 1.33
N MET A 84 5.52 1.19 0.82
CA MET A 84 5.53 -0.03 1.61
C MET A 84 6.58 0.02 2.74
N LEU A 85 7.80 0.48 2.43
CA LEU A 85 8.87 0.65 3.41
C LEU A 85 8.49 1.65 4.50
N CYS A 86 7.91 2.80 4.12
CA CYS A 86 7.40 3.79 5.08
C CYS A 86 6.36 3.17 6.02
N CYS A 87 5.43 2.35 5.49
CA CYS A 87 4.45 1.66 6.32
C CYS A 87 5.09 0.69 7.31
N PHE A 88 6.12 -0.07 6.90
CA PHE A 88 6.84 -0.97 7.81
C PHE A 88 7.60 -0.22 8.91
N VAL A 89 8.21 0.93 8.58
CA VAL A 89 8.86 1.79 9.58
C VAL A 89 7.81 2.32 10.57
N LEU A 90 6.67 2.82 10.08
CA LEU A 90 5.59 3.31 10.94
C LEU A 90 5.04 2.20 11.85
N LEU A 91 4.83 0.99 11.32
CA LEU A 91 4.41 -0.17 12.11
C LEU A 91 5.40 -0.47 13.24
N SER A 92 6.69 -0.51 12.93
CA SER A 92 7.74 -0.75 13.94
C SER A 92 7.67 0.30 15.06
N VAL A 93 7.55 1.58 14.69
CA VAL A 93 7.45 2.68 15.67
C VAL A 93 6.17 2.58 16.50
N THR A 94 5.00 2.34 15.88
CA THR A 94 3.73 2.24 16.60
C THR A 94 3.67 1.00 17.50
N GLN A 95 4.30 -0.10 17.10
CA GLN A 95 4.42 -1.29 17.95
C GLN A 95 5.23 -1.02 19.20
N VAL A 96 6.37 -0.34 19.06
CA VAL A 96 7.19 0.05 20.22
C VAL A 96 6.38 0.97 21.12
N LEU A 97 5.73 2.00 20.58
CA LEU A 97 4.95 2.96 21.34
C LEU A 97 3.73 2.33 22.04
N SER A 98 3.10 1.31 21.44
CA SER A 98 1.97 0.59 22.06
C SER A 98 2.34 -0.22 23.29
N ARG A 99 3.63 -0.55 23.45
CA ARG A 99 4.16 -1.38 24.54
C ARG A 99 4.63 -0.54 25.74
N VAL A 100 4.64 0.79 25.62
CA VAL A 100 5.03 1.76 26.66
C VAL A 100 3.80 2.24 27.43
#